data_AF-A4B8W8-F1
#
_entry.id   AF-A4B8W8-F1
#
_cell.length_a   1.000
_cell.length_b   1.000
_cell.length_c   1.000
_cell.angle_alpha   90.00
_cell.angle_beta   90.00
_cell.angle_gamma   90.00
#
_symmetry.space_group_name_H-M   'P 1'
#
loop_
_entity.id
_entity.type
_entity.pdbx_description
1 polymer ?
#
loop_
_entity_poly.entity_id
_entity_poly.type
_entity_poly.pdbx_seq_one_letter_code
_entity_poly.pdbx_strand_id
1 'polypeptide(L)'
;MVTRDATETELKNAINQFKRRVYFFFIFNHFGGSSYGRIEKQLTGHHYESSEDFWEHYPRCLYRLNKGQPLTNETFLGELHKKIPETKFLSNHILWHVLTNPLMNETEVIDCMKSLPLKYSNKLFSATGEKWKRKELRYISQINHFAELGDYDALACILLLIREAELNKKAHAYVRLKWAVRDVFSILSTKKGFQFFGNELFELCDALFLKPNNPLPNNFTTIFDRNLRIYQYSKGPFSIDIECSVNTALLYHAEIHGFVSRSSKAQHHWLMAAIENSNRAKLEEELKQLDFDYKYNNNTNSLPDNLKQVMINFTEDKRKDRFRSPLF
;
A
#
# COMPACT_ATOMS: atom_id res chain seq x y z
N MET A 1 -4.30 -17.69 -4.38
CA MET A 1 -3.40 -16.57 -4.03
C MET A 1 -3.08 -15.85 -5.33
N VAL A 2 -3.47 -14.58 -5.46
CA VAL A 2 -3.33 -13.82 -6.72
C VAL A 2 -1.88 -13.34 -6.86
N THR A 3 -1.26 -13.53 -8.03
CA THR A 3 0.10 -13.05 -8.33
C THR A 3 0.04 -12.00 -9.43
N ARG A 4 1.10 -11.17 -9.55
CA ARG A 4 1.21 -10.17 -10.63
C ARG A 4 1.27 -10.82 -12.02
N ASP A 5 1.66 -12.09 -12.08
CA ASP A 5 1.76 -12.88 -13.32
C ASP A 5 0.45 -13.61 -13.69
N ALA A 6 -0.60 -13.48 -12.87
CA ALA A 6 -1.92 -13.99 -13.23
C ALA A 6 -2.42 -13.34 -14.52
N THR A 7 -3.22 -14.06 -15.30
CA THR A 7 -3.84 -13.47 -16.48
C THR A 7 -4.72 -12.28 -16.08
N GLU A 8 -4.82 -11.28 -16.95
CA GLU A 8 -5.64 -10.09 -16.69
C GLU A 8 -7.09 -10.47 -16.31
N THR A 9 -7.62 -11.52 -16.93
CA THR A 9 -8.95 -12.08 -16.65
C THR A 9 -9.06 -12.68 -15.26
N GLU A 10 -8.07 -13.46 -14.81
CA GLU A 10 -8.04 -14.04 -13.45
C GLU A 10 -7.95 -12.96 -12.38
N LEU A 11 -7.09 -11.96 -12.61
CA LEU A 11 -6.92 -10.83 -11.71
C LEU A 11 -8.22 -10.02 -11.58
N LYS A 12 -8.84 -9.68 -12.71
CA LYS A 12 -10.16 -9.03 -12.77
C LYS A 12 -11.21 -9.80 -11.98
N ASN A 13 -11.28 -11.12 -12.17
CA ASN A 13 -12.26 -11.96 -11.49
C ASN A 13 -12.04 -12.01 -9.98
N ALA A 14 -10.79 -12.18 -9.53
CA ALA A 14 -10.44 -12.23 -8.12
C ALA A 14 -10.75 -10.90 -7.41
N ILE A 15 -10.38 -9.76 -8.03
CA ILE A 15 -10.64 -8.44 -7.47
C ILE A 15 -12.14 -8.14 -7.45
N ASN A 16 -12.87 -8.50 -8.50
CA ASN A 16 -14.33 -8.35 -8.52
C ASN A 16 -15.01 -9.20 -7.44
N GLN A 17 -14.53 -10.43 -7.19
CA GLN A 17 -15.02 -11.25 -6.09
C GLN A 17 -14.72 -10.62 -4.73
N PHE A 18 -13.51 -10.12 -4.52
CA PHE A 18 -13.13 -9.42 -3.29
C PHE A 18 -13.98 -8.18 -3.06
N LYS A 19 -14.07 -7.29 -4.06
CA LYS A 19 -14.91 -6.09 -4.07
C LYS A 19 -16.36 -6.40 -3.71
N ARG A 20 -16.95 -7.45 -4.29
CA ARG A 20 -18.31 -7.91 -3.95
C ARG A 20 -18.41 -8.31 -2.47
N ARG A 21 -17.47 -9.11 -1.95
CA ARG A 21 -17.46 -9.49 -0.52
C ARG A 21 -17.41 -8.28 0.40
N VAL A 22 -16.54 -7.31 0.11
CA VAL A 22 -16.45 -6.05 0.86
C VAL A 22 -17.78 -5.29 0.80
N TYR A 23 -18.36 -5.14 -0.39
CA TYR A 23 -19.65 -4.46 -0.58
C TYR A 23 -20.77 -5.09 0.28
N PHE A 24 -20.89 -6.42 0.23
CA PHE A 24 -21.90 -7.14 1.02
C PHE A 24 -21.64 -7.11 2.52
N PHE A 25 -20.38 -7.10 2.94
CA PHE A 25 -20.02 -6.94 4.34
C PHE A 25 -20.56 -5.63 4.91
N PHE A 26 -20.43 -4.51 4.20
CA PHE A 26 -20.98 -3.22 4.65
C PHE A 26 -22.51 -3.24 4.73
N ILE A 27 -23.18 -3.84 3.74
CA ILE A 27 -24.64 -3.99 3.75
C ILE A 27 -25.08 -4.82 4.96
N PHE A 28 -24.50 -6.00 5.15
CA PHE A 28 -24.88 -6.93 6.20
C PHE A 28 -24.68 -6.33 7.60
N ASN A 29 -23.56 -5.64 7.84
CA ASN A 29 -23.30 -5.02 9.13
C ASN A 29 -24.20 -3.83 9.42
N HIS A 30 -24.50 -3.01 8.41
CA HIS A 30 -25.41 -1.87 8.59
C HIS A 30 -26.80 -2.32 9.03
N PHE A 31 -27.28 -3.44 8.49
CA PHE A 31 -28.59 -4.02 8.84
C PHE A 31 -28.53 -5.07 9.97
N GLY A 32 -27.49 -5.03 10.82
CA GLY A 32 -27.41 -5.86 12.03
C GLY A 32 -27.37 -7.37 11.76
N GLY A 33 -26.86 -7.78 10.61
CA GLY A 33 -26.78 -9.17 10.20
C GLY A 33 -28.10 -9.76 9.67
N SER A 34 -29.03 -8.91 9.23
CA SER A 34 -30.28 -9.35 8.60
C SER A 34 -30.02 -10.12 7.30
N SER A 35 -30.89 -11.09 6.99
CA SER A 35 -30.84 -11.80 5.70
C SER A 35 -31.13 -10.85 4.53
N TYR A 36 -30.56 -11.14 3.36
CA TYR A 36 -30.74 -10.31 2.16
C TYR A 36 -32.21 -10.05 1.82
N GLY A 37 -33.08 -11.06 1.95
CA GLY A 37 -34.52 -10.87 1.70
C GLY A 37 -35.20 -9.90 2.69
N ARG A 38 -34.74 -9.85 3.95
CA ARG A 38 -35.24 -8.86 4.93
C ARG A 38 -34.74 -7.45 4.61
N ILE A 39 -33.49 -7.34 4.19
CA ILE A 39 -32.89 -6.06 3.77
C ILE A 39 -33.61 -5.51 2.53
N GLU A 40 -33.88 -6.36 1.54
CA GLU A 40 -34.64 -5.99 0.34
C GLU A 40 -36.03 -5.46 0.70
N LYS A 41 -36.76 -6.14 1.59
CA LYS A 41 -38.07 -5.70 2.12
C LYS A 41 -37.99 -4.31 2.77
N GLN A 42 -36.97 -4.08 3.59
CA GLN A 42 -36.76 -2.79 4.27
C GLN A 42 -36.35 -1.65 3.32
N LEU A 43 -35.75 -1.97 2.18
CA LEU A 43 -35.32 -1.00 1.17
C LEU A 43 -36.44 -0.67 0.17
N THR A 44 -37.29 -1.64 -0.17
CA THR A 44 -38.41 -1.42 -1.10
C THR A 44 -39.65 -0.83 -0.44
N GLY A 45 -39.68 -0.74 0.90
CA GLY A 45 -40.83 -0.20 1.65
C GLY A 45 -42.05 -1.13 1.66
N HIS A 46 -41.90 -2.35 1.16
CA HIS A 46 -42.95 -3.37 1.13
C HIS A 46 -42.91 -4.21 2.43
N HIS A 47 -43.92 -4.02 3.28
CA HIS A 47 -44.13 -4.81 4.50
C HIS A 47 -44.58 -6.24 4.19
N TYR A 48 -44.62 -7.13 5.18
CA TYR A 48 -45.03 -8.54 4.98
C TYR A 48 -46.40 -8.71 4.31
N GLU A 49 -47.26 -7.68 4.37
CA GLU A 49 -48.61 -7.64 3.79
C GLU A 49 -48.66 -7.10 2.35
N SER A 50 -47.54 -6.63 1.79
CA SER A 50 -47.47 -6.36 0.35
C SER A 50 -47.64 -7.67 -0.40
N SER A 51 -48.62 -7.74 -1.32
CA SER A 51 -49.12 -8.95 -1.97
C SER A 51 -48.05 -10.02 -2.22
N GLU A 52 -48.35 -11.28 -1.88
CA GLU A 52 -47.48 -12.43 -2.19
C GLU A 52 -47.02 -12.41 -3.65
N ASP A 53 -47.90 -11.97 -4.56
CA ASP A 53 -47.66 -11.73 -5.98
C ASP A 53 -46.43 -10.87 -6.26
N PHE A 54 -46.18 -9.81 -5.48
CA PHE A 54 -45.01 -8.95 -5.68
C PHE A 54 -43.71 -9.70 -5.38
N TRP A 55 -43.66 -10.46 -4.28
CA TRP A 55 -42.46 -11.16 -3.85
C TRP A 55 -42.16 -12.43 -4.64
N GLU A 56 -43.17 -13.01 -5.28
CA GLU A 56 -43.03 -14.07 -6.27
C GLU A 56 -42.28 -13.58 -7.51
N HIS A 57 -42.61 -12.38 -7.99
CA HIS A 57 -42.02 -11.77 -9.19
C HIS A 57 -40.82 -10.86 -8.90
N TYR A 58 -40.50 -10.60 -7.63
CA TYR A 58 -39.42 -9.70 -7.25
C TYR A 58 -38.05 -10.29 -7.63
N PRO A 59 -37.18 -9.55 -8.34
CA PRO A 59 -35.94 -10.07 -8.93
C PRO A 59 -34.85 -10.49 -7.93
N ARG A 60 -35.03 -10.33 -6.62
CA ARG A 60 -34.05 -10.70 -5.57
C ARG A 60 -32.67 -10.06 -5.81
N CYS A 61 -32.66 -8.73 -5.91
CA CYS A 61 -31.52 -7.89 -6.25
C CYS A 61 -30.21 -8.23 -5.50
N LEU A 62 -30.21 -8.36 -4.18
CA LEU A 62 -29.03 -8.68 -3.38
C LEU A 62 -28.52 -10.11 -3.62
N TYR A 63 -29.41 -11.09 -3.78
CA TYR A 63 -29.00 -12.45 -4.10
C TYR A 63 -28.36 -12.54 -5.49
N ARG A 64 -28.89 -11.82 -6.47
CA ARG A 64 -28.32 -11.74 -7.83
C ARG A 64 -26.96 -11.03 -7.83
N LEU A 65 -26.85 -9.89 -7.14
CA LEU A 65 -25.57 -9.19 -6.92
C LEU A 65 -24.52 -10.12 -6.27
N ASN A 66 -24.92 -10.91 -5.28
CA ASN A 66 -24.01 -11.82 -4.56
C ASN A 66 -23.49 -12.93 -5.47
N LYS A 67 -24.34 -13.41 -6.40
CA LYS A 67 -23.95 -14.36 -7.45
C LYS A 67 -23.18 -13.70 -8.60
N GLY A 68 -22.90 -12.40 -8.53
CA GLY A 68 -22.15 -11.68 -9.55
C GLY A 68 -22.94 -11.36 -10.81
N GLN A 69 -24.26 -11.44 -10.77
CA GLN A 69 -25.11 -11.09 -11.90
C GLN A 69 -25.25 -9.56 -12.01
N PRO A 70 -25.32 -9.01 -13.23
CA PRO A 70 -25.53 -7.59 -13.44
C PRO A 70 -26.89 -7.16 -12.87
N LEU A 71 -26.91 -6.00 -12.22
CA LEU A 71 -28.16 -5.37 -11.79
C LEU A 71 -28.61 -4.34 -12.80
N THR A 72 -29.87 -4.46 -13.19
CA THR A 72 -30.59 -3.50 -14.03
C THR A 72 -31.51 -2.58 -13.22
N ASN A 73 -31.64 -2.80 -11.90
CA ASN A 73 -32.53 -2.01 -11.05
C ASN A 73 -31.76 -0.84 -10.39
N GLU A 74 -31.62 0.26 -11.14
CA GLU A 74 -30.97 1.49 -10.68
C GLU A 74 -31.67 2.11 -9.48
N THR A 75 -33.00 2.00 -9.39
CA THR A 75 -33.81 2.52 -8.27
C THR A 75 -33.43 1.84 -6.96
N PHE A 76 -33.30 0.51 -6.95
CA PHE A 76 -32.88 -0.25 -5.77
C PHE A 76 -31.47 0.14 -5.31
N LEU A 77 -30.53 0.25 -6.24
CA LEU A 77 -29.16 0.68 -5.92
C LEU A 77 -29.13 2.12 -5.40
N GLY A 78 -29.96 3.00 -5.96
CA GLY A 78 -30.14 4.37 -5.48
C GLY A 78 -30.59 4.43 -4.02
N GLU A 79 -31.63 3.68 -3.66
CA GLU A 79 -32.13 3.62 -2.28
C GLU A 79 -31.13 2.97 -1.31
N LEU A 80 -30.46 1.91 -1.74
CA LEU A 80 -29.40 1.27 -0.96
C LEU A 80 -28.25 2.27 -0.68
N HIS A 81 -27.82 3.02 -1.69
CA HIS A 81 -26.77 4.03 -1.56
C HIS A 81 -27.21 5.25 -0.74
N LYS A 82 -28.51 5.56 -0.66
CA LYS A 82 -29.04 6.56 0.28
C LYS A 82 -28.97 6.08 1.73
N LYS A 83 -29.31 4.82 1.99
CA LYS A 83 -29.27 4.25 3.34
C LYS A 83 -27.84 3.92 3.82
N ILE A 84 -26.96 3.52 2.90
CA ILE A 84 -25.56 3.18 3.19
C ILE A 84 -24.62 3.91 2.22
N PRO A 85 -24.35 5.21 2.41
CA PRO A 85 -23.53 6.01 1.50
C PRO A 85 -22.14 5.42 1.22
N GLU A 86 -21.56 4.70 2.18
CA GLU A 86 -20.26 4.04 2.08
C GLU A 86 -20.21 3.00 0.95
N THR A 87 -21.34 2.35 0.65
CA THR A 87 -21.44 1.33 -0.40
C THR A 87 -21.33 1.94 -1.80
N LYS A 88 -21.83 3.17 -2.00
CA LYS A 88 -21.68 3.91 -3.27
C LYS A 88 -20.20 4.18 -3.56
N PHE A 89 -19.47 4.66 -2.56
CA PHE A 89 -18.05 4.94 -2.64
C PHE A 89 -17.25 3.67 -2.99
N LEU A 90 -17.55 2.54 -2.33
CA LEU A 90 -16.88 1.26 -2.60
C LEU A 90 -17.21 0.70 -3.98
N SER A 91 -18.40 0.92 -4.53
CA SER A 91 -18.76 0.31 -5.82
C SER A 91 -17.94 0.84 -7.00
N ASN A 92 -17.55 2.11 -7.00
CA ASN A 92 -16.86 2.74 -8.13
C ASN A 92 -15.52 3.36 -7.75
N HIS A 93 -14.95 2.94 -6.62
CA HIS A 93 -13.70 3.49 -6.15
C HIS A 93 -12.55 3.23 -7.12
N ILE A 94 -11.73 4.26 -7.36
CA ILE A 94 -10.56 4.19 -8.25
C ILE A 94 -9.55 3.12 -7.83
N LEU A 95 -9.43 2.84 -6.52
CA LEU A 95 -8.59 1.76 -5.97
C LEU A 95 -8.80 0.43 -6.70
N TRP A 96 -10.04 0.08 -7.04
CA TRP A 96 -10.32 -1.18 -7.73
C TRP A 96 -9.74 -1.20 -9.15
N HIS A 97 -9.81 -0.07 -9.86
CA HIS A 97 -9.19 0.07 -11.16
C HIS A 97 -7.66 -0.04 -11.06
N VAL A 98 -7.06 0.58 -10.05
CA VAL A 98 -5.61 0.50 -9.80
C VAL A 98 -5.17 -0.94 -9.52
N LEU A 99 -5.88 -1.65 -8.63
CA LEU A 99 -5.57 -3.05 -8.29
C LEU A 99 -5.76 -3.99 -9.49
N THR A 100 -6.74 -3.70 -10.35
CA THR A 100 -7.03 -4.52 -11.53
C THR A 100 -6.00 -4.35 -12.64
N ASN A 101 -5.30 -3.21 -12.67
CA ASN A 101 -4.34 -2.85 -13.71
C ASN A 101 -2.96 -2.49 -13.11
N PRO A 102 -2.28 -3.43 -12.42
CA PRO A 102 -1.01 -3.15 -11.73
C PRO A 102 0.18 -2.88 -12.67
N LEU A 103 -0.01 -3.10 -13.97
CA LEU A 103 1.00 -2.93 -15.03
C LEU A 103 0.72 -1.72 -15.93
N MET A 104 -0.17 -0.80 -15.51
CA MET A 104 -0.50 0.42 -16.25
C MET A 104 0.75 1.12 -16.83
N ASN A 105 0.65 1.59 -18.05
CA ASN A 105 1.67 2.42 -18.69
C ASN A 105 1.62 3.86 -18.14
N GLU A 106 2.58 4.70 -18.55
CA GLU A 106 2.71 6.06 -18.04
C GLU A 106 1.44 6.92 -18.27
N THR A 107 0.86 6.84 -19.46
CA THR A 107 -0.36 7.58 -19.82
C THR A 107 -1.54 7.15 -18.94
N GLU A 108 -1.74 5.85 -18.77
CA GLU A 108 -2.81 5.30 -17.93
C GLU A 108 -2.66 5.69 -16.46
N VAL A 109 -1.44 5.68 -15.94
CA VAL A 109 -1.14 6.15 -14.57
C VAL A 109 -1.51 7.63 -14.41
N ILE A 110 -1.09 8.47 -15.35
CA ILE A 110 -1.37 9.91 -15.32
C ILE A 110 -2.88 10.18 -15.37
N ASP A 111 -3.60 9.49 -16.25
CA ASP A 111 -5.04 9.68 -16.39
C ASP A 111 -5.80 9.19 -15.14
N CYS A 112 -5.37 8.09 -14.53
CA CYS A 112 -5.87 7.67 -13.23
C CYS A 112 -5.59 8.73 -12.15
N MET A 113 -4.38 9.28 -12.08
CA MET A 113 -4.05 10.32 -11.09
C MET A 113 -4.90 11.59 -11.25
N LYS A 114 -5.29 11.96 -12.48
CA LYS A 114 -6.21 13.09 -12.72
C LYS A 114 -7.63 12.81 -12.22
N SER A 115 -8.07 11.55 -12.24
CA SER A 115 -9.39 11.13 -11.77
C SER A 115 -9.51 11.04 -10.24
N LEU A 116 -8.39 11.16 -9.50
CA LEU A 116 -8.41 11.25 -8.05
C LEU A 116 -9.15 12.52 -7.56
N PRO A 117 -9.70 12.50 -6.33
CA PRO A 117 -10.27 13.70 -5.73
C PRO A 117 -9.31 14.90 -5.74
N LEU A 118 -9.86 16.12 -5.86
CA LEU A 118 -9.08 17.37 -5.99
C LEU A 118 -8.01 17.55 -4.90
N LYS A 119 -8.25 17.06 -3.68
CA LYS A 119 -7.29 17.12 -2.57
C LYS A 119 -5.96 16.37 -2.85
N TYR A 120 -6.00 15.36 -3.72
CA TYR A 120 -4.82 14.64 -4.21
C TYR A 120 -4.32 15.22 -5.53
N SER A 121 -5.21 15.37 -6.51
CA SER A 121 -4.81 15.76 -7.87
C SER A 121 -4.18 17.16 -7.91
N ASN A 122 -4.65 18.13 -7.10
CA ASN A 122 -4.02 19.45 -6.98
C ASN A 122 -2.60 19.42 -6.38
N LYS A 123 -2.25 18.36 -5.64
CA LYS A 123 -0.89 18.17 -5.11
C LYS A 123 0.03 17.52 -6.14
N LEU A 124 -0.53 16.69 -7.02
CA LEU A 124 0.22 15.99 -8.07
C LEU A 124 0.40 16.83 -9.33
N PHE A 125 -0.50 17.76 -9.59
CA PHE A 125 -0.50 18.58 -10.80
C PHE A 125 -0.58 20.07 -10.48
N SER A 126 0.00 20.89 -11.35
CA SER A 126 -0.29 22.32 -11.42
C SER A 126 -1.34 22.56 -12.48
N ALA A 127 -2.41 23.26 -12.12
CA ALA A 127 -3.34 23.81 -13.08
C ALA A 127 -2.75 25.12 -13.63
N THR A 128 -2.31 25.11 -14.88
CA THR A 128 -1.98 26.32 -15.64
C THR A 128 -2.89 26.36 -16.85
N GLY A 129 -4.10 26.95 -16.69
CA GLY A 129 -5.16 26.91 -17.70
C GLY A 129 -5.73 25.50 -17.90
N GLU A 130 -6.01 25.12 -19.15
CA GLU A 130 -6.55 23.80 -19.52
C GLU A 130 -5.51 22.66 -19.49
N LYS A 131 -4.21 22.97 -19.35
CA LYS A 131 -3.14 21.98 -19.35
C LYS A 131 -2.73 21.61 -17.93
N TRP A 132 -2.97 20.35 -17.58
CA TRP A 132 -2.46 19.73 -16.35
C TRP A 132 -0.98 19.43 -16.52
N LYS A 133 -0.10 20.08 -15.76
CA LYS A 133 1.34 19.77 -15.75
C LYS A 133 1.71 19.00 -14.49
N ARG A 134 2.41 17.87 -14.65
CA ARG A 134 2.86 17.03 -13.53
C ARG A 134 3.88 17.80 -12.68
N LYS A 135 3.62 17.90 -11.37
CA LYS A 135 4.56 18.46 -10.39
C LYS A 135 5.62 17.44 -10.06
N GLU A 136 6.86 17.87 -9.89
CA GLU A 136 7.87 17.02 -9.27
C GLU A 136 7.50 16.77 -7.80
N LEU A 137 7.56 15.52 -7.37
CA LEU A 137 7.29 15.15 -5.98
C LEU A 137 8.44 15.65 -5.11
N ARG A 138 8.14 16.51 -4.13
CA ARG A 138 9.13 16.85 -3.09
C ARG A 138 9.11 15.73 -2.05
N TYR A 139 10.10 14.85 -2.19
CA TYR A 139 9.98 13.40 -1.99
C TYR A 139 9.48 12.90 -0.62
N ILE A 140 9.68 13.58 0.51
CA ILE A 140 9.35 12.99 1.83
C ILE A 140 8.09 13.59 2.44
N SER A 141 8.03 14.91 2.60
CA SER A 141 6.88 15.57 3.25
C SER A 141 5.58 15.35 2.49
N GLN A 142 5.64 15.30 1.15
CA GLN A 142 4.46 15.13 0.32
C GLN A 142 3.92 13.69 0.36
N ILE A 143 4.80 12.69 0.42
CA ILE A 143 4.41 11.28 0.54
C ILE A 143 3.79 11.02 1.92
N ASN A 144 4.45 11.48 2.99
CA ASN A 144 3.94 11.33 4.36
C ASN A 144 2.58 12.01 4.49
N HIS A 145 2.41 13.19 3.90
CA HIS A 145 1.14 13.87 3.93
C HIS A 145 0.01 13.08 3.25
N PHE A 146 0.27 12.40 2.12
CA PHE A 146 -0.73 11.52 1.52
C PHE A 146 -1.02 10.32 2.43
N ALA A 147 0.02 9.75 3.04
CA ALA A 147 -0.14 8.61 3.94
C ALA A 147 -0.99 8.94 5.16
N GLU A 148 -0.75 10.10 5.78
CA GLU A 148 -1.46 10.63 6.96
C GLU A 148 -2.98 10.80 6.73
N LEU A 149 -3.44 10.99 5.49
CA LEU A 149 -4.87 11.07 5.18
C LEU A 149 -5.59 9.74 5.44
N GLY A 150 -4.88 8.61 5.30
CA GLY A 150 -5.35 7.30 5.75
C GLY A 150 -6.71 6.87 5.21
N ASP A 151 -7.05 7.22 3.97
CA ASP A 151 -8.27 6.80 3.28
C ASP A 151 -7.97 5.96 2.02
N TYR A 152 -9.01 5.45 1.38
CA TYR A 152 -8.85 4.59 0.20
C TYR A 152 -8.29 5.35 -1.01
N ASP A 153 -8.58 6.65 -1.12
CA ASP A 153 -8.02 7.51 -2.16
C ASP A 153 -6.52 7.72 -1.95
N ALA A 154 -6.07 7.88 -0.69
CA ALA A 154 -4.65 7.93 -0.33
C ALA A 154 -3.94 6.64 -0.72
N LEU A 155 -4.55 5.48 -0.42
CA LEU A 155 -4.02 4.19 -0.85
C LEU A 155 -3.89 4.12 -2.38
N ALA A 156 -4.96 4.45 -3.11
CA ALA A 156 -4.94 4.45 -4.57
C ALA A 156 -3.87 5.41 -5.14
N CYS A 157 -3.77 6.62 -4.57
CA CYS A 157 -2.76 7.61 -4.92
C CYS A 157 -1.34 7.07 -4.72
N ILE A 158 -1.05 6.45 -3.57
CA ILE A 158 0.28 5.89 -3.29
C ILE A 158 0.59 4.72 -4.22
N LEU A 159 -0.36 3.83 -4.52
CA LEU A 159 -0.14 2.73 -5.46
C LEU A 159 0.15 3.24 -6.89
N LEU A 160 -0.54 4.29 -7.34
CA LEU A 160 -0.26 4.94 -8.62
C LEU A 160 1.15 5.56 -8.64
N LEU A 161 1.56 6.21 -7.55
CA LEU A 161 2.90 6.75 -7.40
C LEU A 161 3.97 5.65 -7.40
N ILE A 162 3.70 4.48 -6.78
CA ILE A 162 4.62 3.32 -6.84
C ILE A 162 4.84 2.94 -8.30
N ARG A 163 3.77 2.84 -9.09
CA ARG A 163 3.86 2.49 -10.50
C ARG A 163 4.60 3.55 -11.32
N GLU A 164 4.34 4.83 -11.07
CA GLU A 164 5.08 5.94 -11.70
C GLU A 164 6.59 5.87 -11.38
N ALA A 165 6.94 5.61 -10.12
CA ALA A 165 8.34 5.49 -9.71
C ALA A 165 9.03 4.27 -10.33
N GLU A 166 8.31 3.16 -10.49
CA GLU A 166 8.77 1.95 -11.19
C GLU A 166 9.09 2.24 -12.67
N LEU A 167 8.14 2.85 -13.40
CA LEU A 167 8.29 3.21 -14.80
C LEU A 167 9.49 4.15 -15.02
N ASN A 168 9.65 5.13 -14.13
CA ASN A 168 10.72 6.12 -14.18
C ASN A 168 12.04 5.63 -13.55
N LYS A 169 12.13 4.37 -13.11
CA LYS A 169 13.31 3.80 -12.43
C LYS A 169 13.81 4.62 -11.24
N LYS A 170 12.90 5.30 -10.54
CA LYS A 170 13.20 6.12 -9.35
C LYS A 170 13.23 5.25 -8.10
N ALA A 171 14.31 4.49 -7.91
CA ALA A 171 14.43 3.48 -6.85
C ALA A 171 14.13 4.02 -5.43
N HIS A 172 14.63 5.22 -5.10
CA HIS A 172 14.40 5.83 -3.79
C HIS A 172 12.92 6.13 -3.53
N ALA A 173 12.27 6.82 -4.48
CA ALA A 173 10.85 7.13 -4.40
C ALA A 173 10.01 5.85 -4.37
N TYR A 174 10.36 4.87 -5.22
CA TYR A 174 9.69 3.58 -5.30
C TYR A 174 9.65 2.87 -3.94
N VAL A 175 10.80 2.84 -3.26
CA VAL A 175 10.91 2.27 -1.93
C VAL A 175 10.08 3.06 -0.90
N ARG A 176 10.23 4.39 -0.86
CA ARG A 176 9.48 5.25 0.07
C ARG A 176 7.96 5.15 -0.09
N LEU A 177 7.49 4.94 -1.31
CA LEU A 177 6.06 4.77 -1.57
C LEU A 177 5.54 3.42 -1.07
N LYS A 178 6.34 2.35 -1.13
CA LYS A 178 6.00 1.06 -0.50
C LYS A 178 5.82 1.20 1.02
N TRP A 179 6.57 2.11 1.66
CA TRP A 179 6.40 2.45 3.08
C TRP A 179 5.07 3.13 3.36
N ALA A 180 4.76 4.15 2.57
CA ALA A 180 3.54 4.92 2.71
C ALA A 180 2.28 4.04 2.63
N VAL A 181 2.32 2.92 1.89
CA VAL A 181 1.22 1.93 1.90
C VAL A 181 0.99 1.41 3.33
N ARG A 182 2.03 0.99 4.06
CA ARG A 182 1.89 0.48 5.43
C ARG A 182 1.33 1.54 6.37
N ASP A 183 1.77 2.79 6.24
CA ASP A 183 1.27 3.91 7.05
C ASP A 183 -0.22 4.13 6.81
N VAL A 184 -0.67 4.09 5.55
CA VAL A 184 -2.10 4.16 5.20
C VAL A 184 -2.87 3.01 5.81
N PHE A 185 -2.37 1.77 5.74
CA PHE A 185 -3.03 0.61 6.34
C PHE A 185 -3.10 0.70 7.86
N SER A 186 -2.07 1.24 8.51
CA SER A 186 -2.08 1.48 9.96
C SER A 186 -3.23 2.42 10.34
N ILE A 187 -3.43 3.52 9.60
CA ILE A 187 -4.52 4.46 9.86
C ILE A 187 -5.88 3.84 9.50
N LEU A 188 -5.99 3.15 8.36
CA LEU A 188 -7.21 2.46 7.94
C LEU A 188 -7.64 1.38 8.94
N SER A 189 -6.70 0.71 9.60
CA SER A 189 -6.97 -0.32 10.62
C SER A 189 -7.75 0.19 11.83
N THR A 190 -7.70 1.50 12.09
CA THR A 190 -8.45 2.15 13.16
C THR A 190 -9.93 2.36 12.79
N LYS A 191 -10.28 2.25 11.50
CA LYS A 191 -11.65 2.43 11.00
C LYS A 191 -12.48 1.17 11.18
N LYS A 192 -13.68 1.34 11.75
CA LYS A 192 -14.65 0.26 11.92
C LYS A 192 -14.97 -0.40 10.58
N GLY A 193 -14.97 -1.73 10.55
CA GLY A 193 -15.26 -2.51 9.34
C GLY A 193 -14.03 -2.82 8.48
N PHE A 194 -12.98 -1.98 8.48
CA PHE A 194 -11.77 -2.25 7.68
C PHE A 194 -11.04 -3.51 8.14
N GLN A 195 -11.02 -3.78 9.45
CA GLN A 195 -10.34 -4.95 10.04
C GLN A 195 -10.81 -6.29 9.48
N PHE A 196 -12.02 -6.36 8.91
CA PHE A 196 -12.60 -7.59 8.38
C PHE A 196 -12.07 -7.99 7.00
N PHE A 197 -11.55 -7.03 6.23
CA PHE A 197 -11.02 -7.29 4.88
C PHE A 197 -9.64 -6.65 4.66
N GLY A 198 -9.12 -5.92 5.63
CA GLY A 198 -7.85 -5.20 5.54
C GLY A 198 -6.67 -6.14 5.24
N ASN A 199 -6.65 -7.34 5.82
CA ASN A 199 -5.61 -8.33 5.53
C ASN A 199 -5.66 -8.77 4.07
N GLU A 200 -6.84 -9.14 3.55
CA GLU A 200 -6.99 -9.55 2.14
C GLU A 200 -6.63 -8.41 1.18
N LEU A 201 -7.04 -7.17 1.49
CA LEU A 201 -6.67 -6.00 0.69
C LEU A 201 -5.15 -5.75 0.72
N PHE A 202 -4.52 -5.91 1.89
CA PHE A 202 -3.08 -5.78 2.01
C PHE A 202 -2.34 -6.86 1.21
N GLU A 203 -2.77 -8.12 1.29
CA GLU A 203 -2.21 -9.22 0.50
C GLU A 203 -2.30 -8.95 -1.00
N LEU A 204 -3.40 -8.35 -1.48
CA LEU A 204 -3.52 -7.90 -2.87
C LEU A 204 -2.52 -6.80 -3.19
N CYS A 205 -2.43 -5.74 -2.37
CA CYS A 205 -1.43 -4.68 -2.57
C CYS A 205 0.00 -5.24 -2.55
N ASP A 206 0.28 -6.16 -1.64
CA ASP A 206 1.58 -6.78 -1.44
C ASP A 206 1.99 -7.59 -2.67
N ALA A 207 1.13 -8.50 -3.13
CA ALA A 207 1.38 -9.33 -4.30
C ALA A 207 1.53 -8.53 -5.60
N LEU A 208 0.77 -7.43 -5.76
CA LEU A 208 0.69 -6.69 -7.01
C LEU A 208 1.65 -5.50 -7.10
N PHE A 209 2.02 -4.89 -5.97
CA PHE A 209 2.82 -3.65 -5.94
C PHE A 209 4.05 -3.72 -5.02
N LEU A 210 3.98 -4.39 -3.87
CA LEU A 210 5.07 -4.34 -2.87
C LEU A 210 6.15 -5.40 -3.09
N LYS A 211 5.78 -6.66 -3.38
CA LYS A 211 6.72 -7.74 -3.71
C LYS A 211 7.38 -7.60 -5.08
N PRO A 212 6.64 -7.26 -6.15
CA PRO A 212 7.22 -7.20 -7.48
C PRO A 212 8.33 -6.16 -7.56
N ASN A 213 9.36 -6.46 -8.36
CA ASN A 213 10.51 -5.58 -8.62
C ASN A 213 11.10 -4.96 -7.35
N ASN A 214 11.07 -5.70 -6.24
CA ASN A 214 11.75 -5.29 -5.03
C ASN A 214 13.24 -5.12 -5.38
N PRO A 215 13.82 -3.91 -5.25
CA PRO A 215 15.23 -3.69 -5.56
C PRO A 215 16.17 -4.47 -4.62
N LEU A 216 15.62 -5.13 -3.60
CA LEU A 216 16.32 -5.93 -2.61
C LEU A 216 16.33 -7.43 -2.93
N PRO A 217 17.39 -8.16 -2.55
CA PRO A 217 17.51 -9.60 -2.78
C PRO A 217 16.36 -10.45 -2.17
N ASN A 218 16.06 -11.60 -2.79
CA ASN A 218 15.01 -12.56 -2.38
C ASN A 218 15.16 -13.12 -0.94
N ASN A 219 16.33 -12.98 -0.34
CA ASN A 219 16.63 -13.35 1.04
C ASN A 219 16.10 -12.33 2.07
N PHE A 220 15.64 -11.15 1.61
CA PHE A 220 14.89 -10.20 2.43
C PHE A 220 13.37 -10.46 2.40
N THR A 221 12.82 -10.96 1.30
CA THR A 221 11.36 -11.14 1.14
C THR A 221 10.75 -12.12 2.14
N THR A 222 11.50 -13.11 2.63
CA THR A 222 11.08 -14.01 3.71
C THR A 222 10.89 -13.31 5.07
N ILE A 223 11.53 -12.16 5.30
CA ILE A 223 11.32 -11.32 6.50
C ILE A 223 10.17 -10.34 6.28
N PHE A 224 9.98 -9.83 5.05
CA PHE A 224 8.81 -9.03 4.67
C PHE A 224 7.49 -9.76 4.92
N ASP A 225 7.45 -11.06 4.62
CA ASP A 225 6.26 -11.91 4.76
C ASP A 225 5.92 -12.30 6.21
N ARG A 226 6.90 -12.28 7.12
CA ARG A 226 6.69 -12.77 8.50
C ARG A 226 6.05 -11.78 9.46
N ASN A 227 5.94 -10.49 9.10
CA ASN A 227 5.50 -9.43 10.02
C ASN A 227 4.08 -8.88 9.74
N LEU A 228 3.24 -9.66 9.04
CA LEU A 228 1.79 -9.39 8.90
C LEU A 228 1.02 -9.42 10.24
N ARG A 229 1.60 -9.95 11.32
CA ARG A 229 0.95 -9.99 12.66
C ARG A 229 1.06 -8.67 13.45
N ILE A 230 1.73 -7.64 12.91
CA ILE A 230 2.04 -6.40 13.65
C ILE A 230 0.97 -5.31 13.45
N TYR A 231 -0.10 -5.57 12.70
CA TYR A 231 -1.23 -4.62 12.60
C TYR A 231 -2.01 -4.39 13.91
N GLN A 232 -1.64 -5.08 15.00
CA GLN A 232 -2.30 -4.96 16.30
C GLN A 232 -1.46 -4.36 17.43
N TYR A 233 -0.19 -4.00 17.22
CA TYR A 233 0.63 -3.43 18.29
C TYR A 233 1.34 -2.16 17.80
N SER A 234 0.76 -0.98 18.02
CA SER A 234 1.01 -0.20 19.24
C SER A 234 2.47 -0.30 19.71
N LYS A 235 3.26 0.77 19.55
CA LYS A 235 4.40 1.13 20.41
C LYS A 235 5.16 -0.06 21.04
N GLY A 236 5.54 -1.05 20.25
CA GLY A 236 6.38 -2.16 20.70
C GLY A 236 7.84 -1.73 20.77
N PRO A 237 8.69 -2.40 21.58
CA PRO A 237 10.12 -2.12 21.60
C PRO A 237 10.68 -2.21 20.19
N PHE A 238 11.54 -1.25 19.83
CA PHE A 238 12.26 -1.19 18.57
C PHE A 238 12.83 -2.57 18.21
N SER A 239 12.45 -3.12 17.06
CA SER A 239 13.01 -4.35 16.53
C SER A 239 13.83 -4.00 15.30
N ILE A 240 15.13 -4.32 15.35
CA ILE A 240 16.05 -4.12 14.22
C ILE A 240 15.58 -4.90 12.98
N ASP A 241 14.96 -6.06 13.14
CA ASP A 241 14.36 -6.80 12.01
C ASP A 241 13.18 -6.01 11.39
N ILE A 242 12.38 -5.32 12.21
CA ILE A 242 11.35 -4.40 11.73
C ILE A 242 12.01 -3.21 11.04
N GLU A 243 13.06 -2.61 11.58
CA GLU A 243 13.73 -1.43 11.00
C GLU A 243 14.54 -1.77 9.72
N CYS A 244 15.09 -2.98 9.59
CA CYS A 244 15.68 -3.48 8.35
C CYS A 244 14.61 -3.80 7.32
N SER A 245 13.46 -4.32 7.75
CA SER A 245 12.31 -4.41 6.87
C SER A 245 11.86 -3.00 6.48
N VAL A 246 11.93 -2.04 7.42
CA VAL A 246 11.66 -0.57 7.56
C VAL A 246 12.30 0.45 6.59
N ASN A 247 13.60 0.23 6.32
CA ASN A 247 14.53 1.22 5.77
C ASN A 247 15.22 0.73 4.51
N THR A 248 14.42 0.21 3.60
CA THR A 248 14.89 -0.37 2.36
C THR A 248 15.59 0.63 1.44
N ALA A 249 15.28 1.93 1.53
CA ALA A 249 15.94 2.96 0.71
C ALA A 249 17.37 3.22 1.22
N LEU A 250 17.53 3.28 2.53
CA LEU A 250 18.80 3.54 3.16
C LEU A 250 19.71 2.30 3.09
N LEU A 251 19.13 1.10 3.25
CA LEU A 251 19.81 -0.17 2.94
C LEU A 251 20.24 -0.23 1.48
N TYR A 252 19.35 0.13 0.56
CA TYR A 252 19.66 0.17 -0.86
C TYR A 252 20.86 1.08 -1.11
N HIS A 253 20.83 2.36 -0.69
CA HIS A 253 21.98 3.26 -0.87
C HIS A 253 23.26 2.73 -0.22
N ALA A 254 23.18 2.24 1.02
CA ALA A 254 24.33 1.66 1.70
C ALA A 254 24.90 0.44 0.95
N GLU A 255 24.05 -0.37 0.33
CA GLU A 255 24.42 -1.56 -0.42
C GLU A 255 25.03 -1.20 -1.79
N ILE A 256 24.44 -0.26 -2.55
CA ILE A 256 25.00 0.16 -3.85
C ILE A 256 26.39 0.75 -3.65
N HIS A 257 26.60 1.52 -2.57
CA HIS A 257 27.90 2.10 -2.25
C HIS A 257 28.82 1.13 -1.48
N GLY A 258 28.42 -0.12 -1.25
CA GLY A 258 29.30 -1.15 -0.67
C GLY A 258 29.58 -1.02 0.83
N PHE A 259 28.81 -0.21 1.57
CA PHE A 259 28.91 -0.12 3.04
C PHE A 259 28.40 -1.39 3.74
N VAL A 260 27.46 -2.09 3.11
CA VAL A 260 26.91 -3.37 3.57
C VAL A 260 26.85 -4.36 2.41
N SER A 261 27.08 -5.64 2.70
CA SER A 261 26.98 -6.70 1.71
C SER A 261 25.54 -7.20 1.58
N ARG A 262 25.08 -7.37 0.34
CA ARG A 262 23.83 -8.08 -0.04
C ARG A 262 23.57 -9.37 0.72
N SER A 263 24.64 -10.10 1.06
CA SER A 263 24.55 -11.42 1.71
C SER A 263 24.59 -11.36 3.24
N SER A 264 24.86 -10.20 3.85
CA SER A 264 25.14 -10.12 5.29
C SER A 264 24.01 -9.48 6.08
N LYS A 265 23.09 -10.31 6.60
CA LYS A 265 22.02 -9.87 7.51
C LYS A 265 22.58 -9.12 8.74
N ALA A 266 23.70 -9.59 9.26
CA ALA A 266 24.44 -8.95 10.36
C ALA A 266 24.83 -7.49 10.07
N GLN A 267 25.38 -7.22 8.88
CA GLN A 267 25.80 -5.87 8.50
C GLN A 267 24.61 -4.93 8.31
N HIS A 268 23.50 -5.44 7.76
CA HIS A 268 22.25 -4.67 7.65
C HIS A 268 21.65 -4.31 9.01
N HIS A 269 21.57 -5.29 9.92
CA HIS A 269 21.05 -5.10 11.29
C HIS A 269 21.85 -4.07 12.07
N TRP A 270 23.18 -4.18 11.99
CA TRP A 270 24.06 -3.27 12.68
C TRP A 270 23.97 -1.86 12.08
N LEU A 271 23.91 -1.74 10.75
CA LEU A 271 23.74 -0.45 10.08
C LEU A 271 22.46 0.24 10.58
N MET A 272 21.36 -0.50 10.74
CA MET A 272 20.11 0.05 11.32
C MET A 272 20.23 0.49 12.76
N ALA A 273 20.91 -0.29 13.61
CA ALA A 273 21.19 0.12 14.99
C ALA A 273 22.06 1.39 15.04
N ALA A 274 23.01 1.54 14.12
CA ALA A 274 23.85 2.73 14.05
C ALA A 274 23.10 3.95 13.49
N ILE A 275 22.20 3.74 12.52
CA ILE A 275 21.31 4.77 11.99
C ILE A 275 20.38 5.31 13.08
N GLU A 276 19.80 4.43 13.89
CA GLU A 276 18.91 4.79 15.00
C GLU A 276 19.59 5.71 16.02
N ASN A 277 20.89 5.49 16.26
CA ASN A 277 21.69 6.30 17.18
C ASN A 277 22.29 7.55 16.51
N SER A 278 21.89 7.88 15.28
CA SER A 278 22.38 9.01 14.49
C SER A 278 21.23 9.86 13.94
N ASN A 279 21.53 11.02 13.34
CA ASN A 279 20.50 11.81 12.67
C ASN A 279 20.13 11.16 11.32
N ARG A 280 19.08 10.33 11.34
CA ARG A 280 18.59 9.56 10.18
C ARG A 280 18.35 10.39 8.92
N ALA A 281 17.74 11.56 9.05
CA ALA A 281 17.45 12.42 7.89
C ALA A 281 18.75 12.94 7.25
N LYS A 282 19.73 13.29 8.08
CA LYS A 282 21.06 13.73 7.63
C LYS A 282 21.82 12.59 6.97
N LEU A 283 21.77 11.39 7.54
CA LEU A 283 22.46 10.22 7.00
C LEU A 283 21.90 9.78 5.64
N GLU A 284 20.58 9.79 5.50
CA GLU A 284 19.94 9.47 4.24
C GLU A 284 20.31 10.47 3.14
N GLU A 285 20.39 11.76 3.48
CA GLU A 285 20.82 12.81 2.56
C GLU A 285 22.28 12.63 2.15
N GLU A 286 23.17 12.35 3.11
CA GLU A 286 24.59 12.09 2.85
C GLU A 286 24.81 10.85 1.98
N LEU A 287 24.04 9.77 2.18
CA LEU A 287 24.09 8.57 1.34
C LEU A 287 23.57 8.81 -0.07
N LYS A 288 22.62 9.74 -0.27
CA LYS A 288 22.13 10.11 -1.61
C LYS A 288 23.09 10.99 -2.38
N GLN A 289 23.86 11.81 -1.67
CA GLN A 289 24.82 12.75 -2.25
C GLN A 289 26.14 12.06 -2.66
N LEU A 290 26.34 10.80 -2.25
CA LEU A 290 27.43 10.00 -2.76
C LEU A 290 27.27 9.75 -4.25
N ASP A 291 28.37 9.91 -4.97
CA ASP A 291 28.40 9.65 -6.40
C ASP A 291 28.03 8.20 -6.69
N PHE A 292 27.28 7.94 -7.76
CA PHE A 292 26.74 6.59 -8.02
C PHE A 292 27.84 5.53 -8.14
N ASP A 293 29.00 5.94 -8.67
CA ASP A 293 30.18 5.08 -8.85
C ASP A 293 31.03 4.95 -7.59
N TYR A 294 30.72 5.71 -6.52
CA TYR A 294 31.42 5.61 -5.25
C TYR A 294 31.20 4.22 -4.63
N LYS A 295 32.31 3.54 -4.34
CA LYS A 295 32.36 2.28 -3.60
C LYS A 295 33.21 2.47 -2.35
N TYR A 296 32.60 2.19 -1.21
CA TYR A 296 33.27 2.21 0.08
C TYR A 296 34.37 1.15 0.10
N ASN A 297 35.60 1.60 0.37
CA ASN A 297 36.81 0.80 0.37
C ASN A 297 37.44 0.70 1.77
N ASN A 298 36.62 0.82 2.82
CA ASN A 298 37.04 0.93 4.23
C ASN A 298 37.82 2.21 4.59
N ASN A 299 37.97 3.18 3.67
CA ASN A 299 38.51 4.50 4.01
C ASN A 299 37.36 5.44 4.41
N THR A 300 37.38 5.90 5.66
CA THR A 300 36.34 6.79 6.20
C THR A 300 36.66 8.27 6.04
N ASN A 301 37.84 8.64 5.56
CA ASN A 301 38.27 10.04 5.46
C ASN A 301 37.57 10.84 4.34
N SER A 302 37.02 10.15 3.34
CA SER A 302 36.26 10.76 2.24
C SER A 302 34.75 10.79 2.47
N LEU A 303 34.27 10.31 3.63
CA LEU A 303 32.86 10.31 3.98
C LEU A 303 32.47 11.61 4.67
N PRO A 304 31.23 12.11 4.47
CA PRO A 304 30.64 13.15 5.30
C PRO A 304 30.71 12.78 6.79
N ASP A 305 30.92 13.76 7.68
CA ASP A 305 31.24 13.51 9.09
C ASP A 305 30.26 12.60 9.84
N ASN A 306 28.96 12.72 9.55
CA ASN A 306 27.94 11.90 10.20
C ASN A 306 27.95 10.46 9.65
N LEU A 307 28.06 10.27 8.33
CA LEU A 307 28.31 8.96 7.72
C LEU A 307 29.65 8.35 8.16
N LYS A 308 30.70 9.17 8.32
CA LYS A 308 32.02 8.80 8.83
C LYS A 308 31.92 8.25 10.25
N GLN A 309 31.22 8.94 11.16
CA GLN A 309 31.02 8.43 12.52
C GLN A 309 30.23 7.14 12.56
N VAL A 310 29.16 7.04 11.76
CA VAL A 310 28.39 5.78 11.63
C VAL A 310 29.30 4.64 11.14
N MET A 311 30.20 4.91 10.19
CA MET A 311 31.11 3.90 9.64
C MET A 311 32.31 3.59 10.53
N ILE A 312 32.80 4.53 11.33
CA ILE A 312 33.83 4.27 12.35
C ILE A 312 33.25 3.34 13.41
N ASN A 313 32.05 3.66 13.91
CA ASN A 313 31.32 2.77 14.80
C ASN A 313 31.12 1.38 14.15
N PHE A 314 30.87 1.30 12.83
CA PHE A 314 30.69 0.03 12.09
C PHE A 314 31.95 -0.82 12.05
N THR A 315 33.09 -0.16 11.83
CA THR A 315 34.37 -0.85 11.67
C THR A 315 34.94 -1.27 13.03
N GLU A 316 34.80 -0.44 14.05
CA GLU A 316 35.32 -0.64 15.41
C GLU A 316 34.46 -1.56 16.29
N ASP A 317 33.17 -1.70 16.00
CA ASP A 317 32.27 -2.52 16.83
C ASP A 317 32.46 -4.03 16.57
N LYS A 318 33.13 -4.69 17.52
CA LYS A 318 33.34 -6.14 17.58
C LYS A 318 32.04 -6.96 17.69
N ARG A 319 30.88 -6.34 17.95
CA ARG A 319 29.57 -7.03 17.94
C ARG A 319 29.11 -7.42 16.54
N LYS A 320 29.67 -6.84 15.47
CA LYS A 320 29.41 -7.27 14.08
C LYS A 320 29.67 -8.77 13.86
N ASP A 321 30.61 -9.33 14.62
CA ASP A 321 30.98 -10.74 14.59
C ASP A 321 30.04 -11.63 15.41
N ARG A 322 29.24 -11.08 16.34
CA ARG A 322 28.25 -11.86 17.12
C ARG A 322 27.01 -12.24 16.30
N PHE A 323 26.72 -11.46 15.26
CA PHE A 323 25.65 -11.76 14.31
C PHE A 323 26.13 -12.63 13.12
N ARG A 324 27.41 -13.02 13.09
CA ARG A 324 27.97 -13.96 12.09
C ARG A 324 27.66 -15.44 12.37
N SER A 325 26.75 -15.76 13.29
CA SER A 325 26.47 -17.18 13.58
C SER A 325 25.97 -17.88 12.30
N PRO A 326 26.60 -18.98 11.87
CA PRO A 326 26.18 -19.69 10.69
C PRO A 326 24.87 -20.43 10.97
N LEU A 327 24.00 -20.43 9.95
CA LEU A 327 22.99 -21.44 9.64
C LEU A 327 22.01 -21.83 10.76
N PHE A 328 20.73 -21.44 10.56
CA PHE A 328 19.63 -22.39 10.43
C PHE A 328 18.60 -21.87 9.44
#